data_AF-X1LF25-F1
#
_entry.id   AF-X1LF25-F1
#
_cell.length_a   1.000
_cell.length_b   1.000
_cell.length_c   1.000
_cell.angle_alpha   90.00
_cell.angle_beta   90.00
_cell.angle_gamma   90.00
#
_symmetry.space_group_name_H-M   'P 1'
#
loop_
_entity.id
_entity.type
_entity.pdbx_description
1 polymer ?
#
loop_
_entity_poly.entity_id
_entity_poly.type
_entity_poly.pdbx_seq_one_letter_code
_entity_poly.pdbx_strand_id
1 'polypeptide(L)'
;MRITTQKNTRRCSFKVVDVNVDGKEYGKAKDNYILQSNREPNSCWASDYMNEDTDGQKYHPLVQLGQRFCGVTGILEQYTGTKSGVYYDYYQLLTTNTQDFTITQAADCDGDCDVDLADFSVFALYRLQEGCAEPGWCGGADLTQNGTVDTLDLAEFLQHWLNGKN
;
A
#
# COMPACT_ATOMS: atom_id res chain seq x y z
N MET A 1 4.85 2.76 -12.37
CA MET A 1 5.66 3.53 -11.39
C MET A 1 5.29 5.01 -11.51
N ARG A 2 4.44 5.51 -10.61
CA ARG A 2 4.02 6.92 -10.60
C ARG A 2 4.87 7.70 -9.61
N ILE A 3 5.45 8.80 -10.05
CA ILE A 3 6.21 9.74 -9.21
C ILE A 3 5.21 10.76 -8.65
N THR A 4 5.08 10.83 -7.33
CA THR A 4 4.23 11.82 -6.66
C THR A 4 5.08 12.71 -5.78
N THR A 5 5.15 14.00 -6.11
CA THR A 5 5.82 15.00 -5.27
C THR A 5 4.82 15.55 -4.25
N GLN A 6 4.99 15.25 -2.96
CA GLN A 6 4.22 15.95 -1.92
C GLN A 6 4.74 17.40 -1.78
N LYS A 7 3.82 18.37 -1.80
CA LYS A 7 4.10 19.80 -1.98
C LYS A 7 4.95 20.48 -0.90
N ASN A 8 5.32 19.83 0.21
CA ASN A 8 5.97 20.49 1.35
C ASN A 8 7.27 19.84 1.86
N THR A 9 7.84 18.85 1.16
CA THR A 9 9.16 18.32 1.47
C THR A 9 9.94 18.13 0.16
N ARG A 10 11.24 18.44 0.15
CA ARG A 10 12.14 18.16 -0.99
C ARG A 10 12.41 16.66 -1.13
N ARG A 11 11.37 15.82 -1.02
CA ARG A 11 11.46 14.35 -1.00
C ARG A 11 10.53 13.81 -2.07
N CYS A 12 11.11 13.06 -2.99
CA CYS A 12 10.36 12.29 -3.99
C CYS A 12 9.98 10.97 -3.35
N SER A 13 8.68 10.71 -3.19
CA SER A 13 8.19 9.42 -2.73
C SER A 13 7.67 8.58 -3.90
N PHE A 14 7.82 7.27 -3.74
CA PHE A 14 7.38 6.24 -4.67
C PHE A 14 6.39 5.35 -3.97
N LYS A 15 5.34 4.94 -4.66
CA LYS A 15 4.39 3.95 -4.17
C LYS A 15 4.47 2.70 -5.04
N VAL A 16 4.66 1.54 -4.42
CA VAL A 16 4.36 0.24 -5.02
C VAL A 16 2.98 -0.19 -4.54
N VAL A 17 2.22 -0.85 -5.40
CA VAL A 17 0.80 -1.18 -5.13
C VAL A 17 0.58 -2.67 -5.27
N ASP A 18 -0.38 -3.17 -4.49
CA ASP A 18 -0.80 -4.57 -4.47
C ASP A 18 0.36 -5.56 -4.40
N VAL A 19 1.00 -5.57 -3.24
CA VAL A 19 2.19 -6.38 -2.95
C VAL A 19 1.99 -7.21 -1.69
N ASN A 20 2.76 -8.28 -1.56
CA ASN A 20 2.93 -9.03 -0.32
C ASN A 20 4.38 -9.00 0.15
N VAL A 21 4.58 -9.11 1.47
CA VAL A 21 5.92 -9.36 2.03
C VAL A 21 6.27 -10.83 1.78
N ASP A 22 7.21 -11.08 0.87
CA ASP A 22 7.61 -12.43 0.46
C ASP A 22 8.78 -12.97 1.29
N GLY A 23 9.64 -12.07 1.77
CA GLY A 23 10.85 -12.46 2.48
C GLY A 23 11.37 -11.39 3.41
N LYS A 24 12.11 -11.82 4.42
CA LYS A 24 12.81 -10.97 5.40
C LYS A 24 14.26 -11.42 5.57
N GLU A 25 15.04 -10.57 6.22
CA GLU A 25 16.43 -10.79 6.63
C GLU A 25 17.44 -10.74 5.49
N TYR A 26 17.14 -9.94 4.47
CA TYR A 26 18.01 -9.75 3.33
C TYR A 26 19.03 -8.64 3.58
N GLY A 27 20.12 -8.65 2.81
CA GLY A 27 21.10 -7.57 2.77
C GLY A 27 21.99 -7.48 4.02
N LYS A 28 22.83 -6.43 4.04
CA LYS A 28 23.88 -6.22 5.04
C LYS A 28 23.33 -5.76 6.40
N ALA A 29 22.31 -4.92 6.38
CA ALA A 29 21.69 -4.37 7.59
C ALA A 29 20.64 -5.33 8.20
N LYS A 30 20.27 -6.39 7.46
CA LYS A 30 19.37 -7.48 7.84
C LYS A 30 17.92 -7.05 8.14
N ASP A 31 17.59 -5.78 8.00
CA ASP A 31 16.28 -5.11 8.09
C ASP A 31 15.58 -4.98 6.72
N ASN A 32 16.21 -5.46 5.64
CA ASN A 32 15.59 -5.52 4.33
C ASN A 32 14.54 -6.63 4.25
N TYR A 33 13.45 -6.33 3.56
CA TYR A 33 12.39 -7.25 3.18
C TYR A 33 12.07 -7.15 1.69
N ILE A 34 11.46 -8.20 1.15
CA ILE A 34 11.07 -8.29 -0.25
C ILE A 34 9.58 -8.04 -0.36
N LEU A 35 9.20 -7.10 -1.21
CA LEU A 35 7.83 -6.89 -1.65
C LEU A 35 7.67 -7.58 -3.01
N GLN A 36 6.80 -8.59 -3.06
CA GLN A 36 6.43 -9.29 -4.27
C GLN A 36 5.12 -8.69 -4.81
N SER A 37 5.05 -8.39 -6.10
CA SER A 37 3.81 -7.94 -6.71
C SER A 37 2.83 -9.11 -6.86
N ASN A 38 1.55 -8.84 -6.56
CA ASN A 38 0.45 -9.77 -6.82
C ASN A 38 -0.07 -9.69 -8.26
N ARG A 39 0.33 -8.64 -9.02
CA ARG A 39 -0.14 -8.36 -10.38
C ARG A 39 0.84 -8.83 -11.45
N GLU A 40 2.14 -8.76 -11.14
CA GLU A 40 3.22 -9.07 -12.06
C GLU A 40 4.29 -9.95 -11.38
N PRO A 41 5.08 -10.73 -12.13
CA PRO A 41 6.16 -11.55 -11.57
C PRO A 41 7.40 -10.72 -11.21
N ASN A 42 7.20 -9.56 -10.57
CA ASN A 42 8.22 -8.58 -10.22
C ASN A 42 8.28 -8.40 -8.69
N SER A 43 9.46 -8.12 -8.17
CA SER A 43 9.67 -7.80 -6.76
C SER A 43 10.57 -6.58 -6.59
N CYS A 44 10.49 -5.94 -5.44
CA CYS A 44 11.41 -4.89 -5.06
C CYS A 44 11.91 -5.09 -3.62
N TRP A 45 13.11 -4.59 -3.36
CA TRP A 45 13.63 -4.52 -2.01
C TRP A 45 13.06 -3.31 -1.32
N ALA A 46 12.64 -3.52 -0.09
CA ALA A 46 12.27 -2.46 0.81
C ALA A 46 13.06 -2.62 2.11
N SER A 47 13.24 -1.50 2.81
CA SER A 47 13.81 -1.49 4.14
C SER A 47 13.01 -0.57 5.00
N ASP A 48 12.91 -0.95 6.26
CA ASP A 48 12.28 -0.12 7.25
C ASP A 48 13.31 0.87 7.78
N TYR A 49 13.27 2.12 7.32
CA TYR A 49 14.17 3.15 7.83
C TYR A 49 13.76 3.61 9.24
N MET A 50 12.65 3.08 9.76
CA MET A 50 12.20 3.21 11.14
C MET A 50 13.15 2.42 12.04
N ASN A 51 14.11 3.09 12.67
CA ASN A 51 14.75 2.57 13.88
C ASN A 51 14.14 3.16 15.17
N GLU A 52 13.20 4.12 15.04
CA GLU A 52 12.56 4.80 16.17
C GLU A 52 11.20 4.18 16.57
N ASP A 53 10.39 3.69 15.62
CA ASP A 53 9.05 3.12 15.90
C ASP A 53 9.01 1.59 15.94
N THR A 54 10.16 0.91 15.87
CA THR A 54 10.19 -0.55 15.93
C THR A 54 10.04 -1.11 17.34
N ASP A 55 9.94 -0.27 18.38
CA ASP A 55 9.91 -0.70 19.79
C ASP A 55 11.07 -1.67 20.12
N GLY A 56 12.23 -1.43 19.52
CA GLY A 56 13.42 -2.29 19.63
C GLY A 56 13.38 -3.55 18.76
N GLN A 57 12.34 -3.74 17.93
CA GLN A 57 12.29 -4.79 16.92
C GLN A 57 13.08 -4.42 15.67
N LYS A 58 13.28 -5.42 14.82
CA LYS A 58 14.06 -5.33 13.60
C LYS A 58 13.24 -4.85 12.39
N TYR A 59 11.92 -4.89 12.49
CA TYR A 59 10.97 -4.51 11.45
C TYR A 59 9.76 -3.84 12.10
N HIS A 60 9.09 -2.95 11.38
CA HIS A 60 7.76 -2.47 11.72
C HIS A 60 6.79 -3.64 11.94
N PRO A 61 5.88 -3.59 12.93
CA PRO A 61 4.96 -4.68 13.25
C PRO A 61 4.07 -5.16 12.10
N LEU A 62 3.82 -4.29 11.10
CA LEU A 62 3.08 -4.66 9.89
C LEU A 62 3.91 -5.49 8.90
N VAL A 63 5.24 -5.48 8.98
CA VAL A 63 6.12 -6.22 8.06
C VAL A 63 6.24 -7.69 8.52
N GLN A 64 5.20 -8.45 8.22
CA GLN A 64 5.09 -9.89 8.50
C GLN A 64 5.10 -10.66 7.19
N LEU A 65 5.69 -11.87 7.19
CA LEU A 65 5.66 -12.72 5.99
C LEU A 65 4.21 -12.99 5.57
N GLY A 66 3.93 -12.80 4.28
CA GLY A 66 2.58 -12.95 3.71
C GLY A 66 1.67 -11.74 3.92
N GLN A 67 2.07 -10.70 4.66
CA GLN A 67 1.26 -9.48 4.78
C GLN A 67 1.03 -8.87 3.40
N ARG A 68 -0.23 -8.71 3.02
CA ARG A 68 -0.64 -7.96 1.82
C ARG A 68 -0.78 -6.48 2.14
N PHE A 69 -0.32 -5.64 1.22
CA PHE A 69 -0.52 -4.20 1.23
C PHE A 69 -1.10 -3.76 -0.10
N CYS A 70 -2.18 -3.01 -0.09
CA CYS A 70 -2.66 -2.29 -1.27
C CYS A 70 -1.67 -1.21 -1.72
N GLY A 71 -0.79 -0.74 -0.83
CA GLY A 71 0.44 -0.11 -1.27
C GLY A 71 1.46 0.15 -0.18
N VAL A 72 2.70 0.31 -0.61
CA VAL A 72 3.82 0.72 0.23
C VAL A 72 4.45 1.95 -0.41
N THR A 73 4.45 3.05 0.33
CA THR A 73 5.08 4.31 -0.06
C THR A 73 6.47 4.41 0.56
N GLY A 74 7.38 5.14 -0.06
CA GLY A 74 8.69 5.35 0.53
C GLY A 74 9.60 6.20 -0.32
N ILE A 75 10.80 6.44 0.18
CA ILE A 75 11.87 7.11 -0.57
C ILE A 75 12.66 6.04 -1.31
N LEU A 76 12.97 6.27 -2.58
CA LEU A 76 13.88 5.38 -3.31
C LEU A 76 15.32 5.78 -3.02
N GLU A 77 16.11 4.85 -2.49
CA GLU A 77 17.54 5.05 -2.26
C GLU A 77 18.37 4.08 -3.11
N GLN A 78 19.45 4.59 -3.72
CA GLN A 78 20.39 3.79 -4.50
C GLN A 78 21.57 3.35 -3.63
N TYR A 79 21.90 2.07 -3.72
CA TYR A 79 23.07 1.46 -3.11
C TYR A 79 24.01 1.01 -4.20
N THR A 80 25.17 1.67 -4.29
CA THR A 80 26.20 1.33 -5.26
C THR A 80 27.55 1.18 -4.58
N GLY A 81 28.38 0.25 -5.05
CA GLY A 81 29.71 0.05 -4.51
C GLY A 81 30.33 -1.29 -4.88
N THR A 82 31.47 -1.60 -4.27
CA THR A 82 32.18 -2.86 -4.45
C THR A 82 32.65 -3.39 -3.11
N LYS A 83 32.33 -4.66 -2.80
CA LYS A 83 32.77 -5.32 -1.57
C LYS A 83 33.22 -6.74 -1.88
N SER A 84 34.41 -7.11 -1.40
CA SER A 84 35.02 -8.43 -1.65
C SER A 84 35.07 -8.81 -3.14
N GLY A 85 35.30 -7.82 -4.02
CA GLY A 85 35.36 -8.02 -5.48
C GLY A 85 34.00 -8.08 -6.19
N VAL A 86 32.88 -7.97 -5.46
CA VAL A 86 31.53 -7.96 -6.04
C VAL A 86 31.02 -6.53 -6.14
N TYR A 87 30.72 -6.08 -7.36
CA TYR A 87 30.02 -4.82 -7.61
C TYR A 87 28.52 -4.99 -7.33
N TYR A 88 27.91 -4.00 -6.70
CA TYR A 88 26.49 -3.93 -6.49
C TYR A 88 25.98 -2.56 -6.93
N ASP A 89 24.81 -2.56 -7.57
CA ASP A 89 24.05 -1.37 -7.95
C ASP A 89 22.56 -1.74 -7.91
N TYR A 90 21.89 -1.33 -6.84
CA TYR A 90 20.48 -1.63 -6.65
C TYR A 90 19.76 -0.47 -5.96
N TYR A 91 18.44 -0.46 -6.10
CA TYR A 91 17.58 0.49 -5.42
C TYR A 91 16.75 -0.23 -4.36
N GLN A 92 16.42 0.47 -3.28
CA GLN A 92 15.48 0.00 -2.28
C GLN A 92 14.45 1.09 -1.93
N LEU A 93 13.24 0.65 -1.64
CA LEU A 93 12.17 1.51 -1.14
C LEU A 93 12.28 1.62 0.39
N LEU A 94 12.42 2.84 0.89
CA LEU A 94 12.53 3.11 2.31
C LEU A 94 11.21 3.61 2.87
N THR A 95 10.57 2.81 3.72
CA THR A 95 9.45 3.27 4.54
C THR A 95 9.98 4.17 5.66
N THR A 96 9.25 5.25 5.93
CA THR A 96 9.67 6.36 6.80
C THR A 96 8.68 6.66 7.92
N ASN A 97 7.51 6.02 7.91
CA ASN A 97 6.51 6.06 8.98
C ASN A 97 5.45 4.97 8.72
N THR A 98 4.56 4.73 9.70
CA THR A 98 3.47 3.76 9.55
C THR A 98 2.50 4.10 8.40
N GLN A 99 2.30 5.39 8.06
CA GLN A 99 1.40 5.81 6.99
C GLN A 99 1.91 5.48 5.58
N ASP A 100 3.17 5.06 5.46
CA ASP A 100 3.69 4.50 4.22
C ASP A 100 3.06 3.15 3.89
N PHE A 101 2.49 2.43 4.87
CA PHE A 101 1.78 1.17 4.66
C PHE A 101 0.27 1.39 4.46
N THR A 102 -0.23 1.09 3.27
CA THR A 102 -1.66 1.05 2.95
C THR A 102 -2.13 -0.42 2.98
N ILE A 103 -2.77 -0.85 4.07
CA ILE A 103 -3.27 -2.22 4.22
C ILE A 103 -4.52 -2.44 3.35
N THR A 104 -5.47 -1.51 3.41
CA THR A 104 -6.70 -1.49 2.61
C THR A 104 -6.77 -0.20 1.81
N GLN A 105 -7.48 -0.24 0.68
CA GLN A 105 -7.75 0.93 -0.15
C GLN A 105 -9.20 1.36 0.09
N ALA A 106 -9.42 2.64 0.43
CA ALA A 106 -10.78 3.16 0.53
C ALA A 106 -11.44 3.11 -0.85
N ALA A 107 -12.74 2.76 -0.88
CA ALA A 107 -13.54 2.54 -2.09
C ALA A 107 -13.13 1.37 -2.99
N ASP A 108 -12.23 0.49 -2.52
CA ASP A 108 -11.93 -0.82 -3.13
C ASP A 108 -12.96 -1.83 -2.66
N CYS A 109 -14.04 -1.95 -3.42
CA CYS A 109 -15.20 -2.77 -3.09
C CYS A 109 -15.03 -4.22 -3.57
N ASP A 110 -14.14 -4.49 -4.53
CA ASP A 110 -13.89 -5.85 -5.02
C ASP A 110 -12.64 -6.53 -4.40
N GLY A 111 -11.81 -5.77 -3.69
CA GLY A 111 -10.66 -6.24 -2.92
C GLY A 111 -9.39 -6.42 -3.74
N ASP A 112 -9.30 -5.82 -4.93
CA ASP A 112 -8.16 -5.93 -5.84
C ASP A 112 -7.05 -4.88 -5.59
N CYS A 113 -7.21 -4.04 -4.56
CA CYS A 113 -6.31 -2.97 -4.16
C CYS A 113 -6.23 -1.76 -5.10
N ASP A 114 -7.21 -1.58 -5.99
CA ASP A 114 -7.42 -0.32 -6.67
C ASP A 114 -8.90 0.11 -6.66
N VAL A 115 -9.20 1.22 -7.35
CA VAL A 115 -10.55 1.77 -7.42
C VAL A 115 -10.88 2.08 -8.88
N ASP A 116 -11.76 1.29 -9.47
CA ASP A 116 -12.22 1.48 -10.83
C ASP A 116 -13.68 1.06 -11.07
N LEU A 117 -13.98 0.74 -12.34
CA LEU A 117 -15.31 0.38 -12.75
C LEU A 117 -15.80 -0.95 -12.14
N ALA A 118 -14.91 -1.87 -11.79
CA ALA A 118 -15.24 -3.09 -11.07
C ALA A 118 -15.76 -2.74 -9.67
N ASP A 119 -15.07 -1.87 -8.93
CA ASP A 119 -15.54 -1.37 -7.63
C ASP A 119 -16.84 -0.60 -7.75
N PHE A 120 -16.95 0.27 -8.76
CA PHE A 120 -18.20 0.99 -9.00
C PHE A 120 -19.36 0.05 -9.31
N SER A 121 -19.10 -1.08 -9.98
CA SER A 121 -20.12 -2.09 -10.24
C SER A 121 -20.60 -2.74 -8.95
N VAL A 122 -19.71 -3.02 -7.99
CA VAL A 122 -20.08 -3.51 -6.66
C VAL A 122 -20.85 -2.44 -5.90
N PHE A 123 -20.35 -1.20 -5.83
CA PHE A 123 -21.05 -0.07 -5.21
C PHE A 123 -22.48 0.10 -5.76
N ALA A 124 -22.65 0.02 -7.08
CA ALA A 124 -23.95 0.19 -7.73
C ALA A 124 -24.96 -0.91 -7.36
N LEU A 125 -24.51 -2.14 -7.04
CA LEU A 125 -25.38 -3.22 -6.59
C LEU A 125 -26.02 -2.93 -5.23
N TYR A 126 -25.32 -2.20 -4.37
CA TYR A 126 -25.77 -1.84 -3.02
C TYR A 126 -26.42 -0.46 -2.94
N ARG A 127 -26.54 0.28 -4.04
CA ARG A 127 -27.07 1.65 -4.04
C ARG A 127 -28.50 1.70 -3.51
N LEU A 128 -28.77 2.67 -2.63
CA LEU A 128 -30.03 2.84 -1.88
C LEU A 128 -30.31 1.73 -0.86
N GLN A 129 -29.34 0.86 -0.57
CA GLN A 129 -29.49 -0.11 0.50
C GLN A 129 -29.44 0.59 1.86
N GLU A 130 -30.31 0.15 2.78
CA GLU A 130 -30.37 0.61 4.16
C GLU A 130 -30.04 -0.55 5.12
N GLY A 131 -29.81 -0.21 6.39
CA GLY A 131 -29.47 -1.20 7.41
C GLY A 131 -28.08 -1.80 7.24
N CYS A 132 -27.17 -1.08 6.57
CA CYS A 132 -25.78 -1.44 6.47
C CYS A 132 -25.13 -1.42 7.87
N ALA A 133 -24.34 -2.45 8.16
CA ALA A 133 -23.65 -2.61 9.43
C ALA A 133 -22.43 -3.51 9.25
N GLU A 134 -21.65 -3.67 10.32
CA GLU A 134 -20.61 -4.67 10.40
C GLU A 134 -21.17 -6.12 10.30
N PRO A 135 -20.42 -7.07 9.72
CA PRO A 135 -19.16 -6.86 9.01
C PRO A 135 -19.39 -6.33 7.58
N GLY A 136 -18.60 -5.33 7.20
CA GLY A 136 -18.41 -4.99 5.78
C GLY A 136 -19.39 -4.01 5.16
N TRP A 137 -20.27 -3.35 5.92
CA TRP A 137 -20.94 -2.10 5.50
C TRP A 137 -21.51 -2.16 4.07
N CYS A 138 -22.38 -3.14 3.82
CA CYS A 138 -22.97 -3.40 2.50
C CYS A 138 -21.93 -3.68 1.41
N GLY A 139 -21.03 -4.65 1.65
CA GLY A 139 -19.99 -5.03 0.68
C GLY A 139 -18.96 -3.92 0.45
N GLY A 140 -18.78 -3.01 1.41
CA GLY A 140 -17.90 -1.85 1.32
C GLY A 140 -18.52 -0.64 0.64
N ALA A 141 -19.81 -0.67 0.30
CA ALA A 141 -20.47 0.42 -0.42
C ALA A 141 -20.95 1.57 0.49
N ASP A 142 -21.22 1.33 1.77
CA ASP A 142 -21.52 2.39 2.76
C ASP A 142 -20.20 2.95 3.31
N LEU A 143 -19.58 3.84 2.53
CA LEU A 143 -18.26 4.42 2.80
C LEU A 143 -18.28 5.43 3.94
N THR A 144 -19.41 6.10 4.17
CA THR A 144 -19.60 7.02 5.30
C THR A 144 -20.01 6.30 6.59
N GLN A 145 -20.29 4.99 6.50
CA GLN A 145 -20.69 4.11 7.60
C GLN A 145 -21.90 4.65 8.37
N ASN A 146 -22.84 5.26 7.64
CA ASN A 146 -24.02 5.89 8.23
C ASN A 146 -25.24 4.95 8.29
N GLY A 147 -25.09 3.72 7.78
CA GLY A 147 -26.12 2.69 7.72
C GLY A 147 -26.90 2.67 6.41
N THR A 148 -26.60 3.55 5.46
CA THR A 148 -27.28 3.67 4.17
C THR A 148 -26.30 3.96 3.04
N VAL A 149 -26.49 3.36 1.87
CA VAL A 149 -25.68 3.64 0.67
C VAL A 149 -26.36 4.69 -0.18
N ASP A 150 -25.90 5.93 -0.11
CA ASP A 150 -26.53 7.07 -0.77
C ASP A 150 -25.55 7.93 -1.59
N THR A 151 -25.95 9.17 -1.88
CA THR A 151 -25.13 10.10 -2.65
C THR A 151 -23.87 10.59 -1.92
N LEU A 152 -23.84 10.52 -0.59
CA LEU A 152 -22.66 10.84 0.21
C LEU A 152 -21.59 9.78 0.03
N ASP A 153 -21.96 8.50 -0.01
CA ASP A 153 -21.02 7.42 -0.30
C ASP A 153 -20.52 7.48 -1.74
N LEU A 154 -21.39 7.84 -2.70
CA LEU A 154 -20.93 8.10 -4.07
C LEU A 154 -19.93 9.26 -4.14
N ALA A 155 -20.15 10.33 -3.37
CA ALA A 155 -19.21 11.45 -3.31
C ALA A 155 -17.86 11.02 -2.70
N GLU A 156 -17.87 10.17 -1.68
CA GLU A 156 -16.65 9.59 -1.08
C GLU A 156 -15.94 8.66 -2.07
N PHE A 157 -16.66 7.76 -2.74
CA PHE A 157 -16.13 6.87 -3.77
C PHE A 157 -15.36 7.65 -4.86
N LEU A 158 -15.94 8.75 -5.34
CA LEU A 158 -15.34 9.58 -6.38
C LEU A 158 -14.06 10.30 -5.93
N GLN A 159 -13.86 10.53 -4.63
CA GLN A 159 -12.57 11.05 -4.11
C GLN A 159 -11.44 10.03 -4.28
N HIS A 160 -11.78 8.75 -4.42
CA HIS A 160 -10.82 7.67 -4.57
C HIS A 160 -10.72 7.11 -5.99
N TRP A 161 -11.49 7.64 -6.94
CA TRP A 161 -11.51 7.16 -8.32
C TRP A 161 -10.09 7.07 -8.93
N LEU A 162 -9.75 5.88 -9.45
CA LEU A 162 -8.43 5.55 -10.01
C LEU A 162 -7.27 5.56 -9.03
N ASN A 163 -7.52 5.54 -7.71
CA ASN A 163 -6.48 5.19 -6.75
C ASN A 163 -6.05 3.74 -6.96
N GLY A 164 -4.77 3.44 -6.73
CA GLY A 164 -4.22 2.09 -6.94
C GLY A 164 -4.00 1.72 -8.41
N LYS A 165 -4.70 2.37 -9.36
CA LYS A 165 -4.47 2.19 -10.80
C LYS A 165 -3.11 2.73 -11.24
N ASN A 166 -2.38 1.91 -11.99
CA ASN A 166 -1.09 2.21 -12.61
C ASN A 166 -1.22 2.36 -14.12
#